data_AF-A0A1C4TAV6-F1
#
_entry.id   AF-A0A1C4TAV6-F1
#
_cell.length_a   1.000
_cell.length_b   1.000
_cell.length_c   1.000
_cell.angle_alpha   90.00
_cell.angle_beta   90.00
_cell.angle_gamma   90.00
#
_symmetry.space_group_name_H-M   'P 1'
#
loop_
_entity.id
_entity.type
_entity.pdbx_description
1 polymer ?
#
loop_
_entity_poly.entity_id
_entity_poly.type
_entity_poly.pdbx_seq_one_letter_code
_entity_poly.pdbx_strand_id
1 'polypeptide(L)'
;PTKAARTARPRAAPRRPGATSRRCCVQVRDQGLLERRTDRYVLGIAANLAALGAVVAGFVLLGDTWWSLLLTLPLAVLWTRTAFVAHDAGHTQISADRRASRLIGLVHANLLLGMNEAWWNDKHMRHHANPNHIDKDPDVGVGALVWTQKQAERREGFARWLTRNQARLFFPMLLLEGIALKIYGFRFLRRQPLRERAVSALLLTAHFALWATLLFSTLSPGKAIVFALVLHALFGLHLGLAFAPNHKGMEMPDPDGERWGHRPTAGPDLAQRTRRRSDRLVPRRAELPDRAPPLPEHAPPQPAARPAPGQGALRRHRHAVHGDRTDRVLPSGAGAHARCR
;
A
#
# COMPACT_ATOMS: atom_id res chain seq x y z
N PRO A 1 17.79 6.09 66.92
CA PRO A 1 16.97 6.45 65.74
C PRO A 1 17.84 6.64 64.49
N THR A 2 18.11 5.55 63.78
CA THR A 2 18.92 5.50 62.55
C THR A 2 18.03 5.76 61.32
N LYS A 3 18.31 6.82 60.57
CA LYS A 3 17.61 7.16 59.31
C LYS A 3 18.04 6.17 58.21
N ALA A 4 17.11 5.36 57.74
CA ALA A 4 17.30 4.48 56.58
C ALA A 4 17.34 5.32 55.28
N ALA A 5 18.46 5.24 54.55
CA ALA A 5 18.60 5.82 53.22
C ALA A 5 17.87 4.95 52.19
N ARG A 6 16.78 5.47 51.60
CA ARG A 6 16.12 4.89 50.42
C ARG A 6 17.04 5.04 49.23
N THR A 7 17.60 3.93 48.75
CA THR A 7 18.27 3.84 47.45
C THR A 7 17.25 4.04 46.33
N ALA A 8 17.35 5.16 45.61
CA ALA A 8 16.54 5.41 44.43
C ALA A 8 16.99 4.46 43.30
N ARG A 9 16.07 3.62 42.80
CA ARG A 9 16.30 2.84 41.58
C ARG A 9 16.56 3.80 40.40
N PRO A 10 17.55 3.54 39.55
CA PRO A 10 17.77 4.36 38.37
C PRO A 10 16.55 4.28 37.46
N ARG A 11 15.95 5.44 37.17
CA ARG A 11 14.88 5.60 36.19
C ARG A 11 15.39 5.09 34.85
N ALA A 12 14.78 4.04 34.31
CA ALA A 12 15.11 3.52 32.99
C ALA A 12 15.03 4.67 31.97
N ALA A 13 16.12 4.89 31.24
CA ALA A 13 16.17 5.91 30.20
C ALA A 13 15.03 5.69 29.19
N PRO A 14 14.36 6.76 28.71
CA PRO A 14 13.28 6.61 27.74
C PRO A 14 13.80 5.90 26.50
N ARG A 15 13.17 4.76 26.16
CA ARG A 15 13.51 3.98 24.95
C ARG A 15 13.29 4.89 23.74
N ARG A 16 14.38 5.25 23.05
CA ARG A 16 14.32 6.04 21.81
C ARG A 16 13.46 5.28 20.78
N PRO A 17 12.35 5.85 20.28
CA PRO A 17 11.42 5.16 19.37
C PRO A 17 12.11 4.54 18.14
N GLY A 18 13.13 5.20 17.58
CA GLY A 18 13.88 4.71 16.42
C GLY A 18 14.82 3.52 16.68
N ALA A 19 15.18 3.23 17.93
CA ALA A 19 16.09 2.12 18.26
C ALA A 19 15.40 0.75 18.13
N THR A 20 14.08 0.70 18.38
CA THR A 20 13.27 -0.52 18.25
C THR A 20 13.02 -0.88 16.79
N SER A 21 12.66 0.09 15.95
CA SER A 21 12.42 -0.14 14.51
C SER A 21 13.70 -0.57 13.78
N ARG A 22 14.86 0.01 14.09
CA ARG A 22 16.14 -0.40 13.50
C ARG A 22 16.54 -1.82 13.88
N ARG A 23 16.35 -2.21 15.15
CA ARG A 23 16.61 -3.60 15.60
C ARG A 23 15.68 -4.60 14.90
N CYS A 24 14.40 -4.25 14.74
CA CYS A 24 13.45 -5.06 13.98
C CYS A 24 13.88 -5.21 12.51
N CYS A 25 14.26 -4.12 11.83
CA CYS A 25 14.73 -4.20 10.44
C CYS A 25 15.96 -5.11 10.26
N VAL A 26 16.91 -5.07 11.21
CA VAL A 26 18.07 -5.98 11.19
C VAL A 26 17.61 -7.43 11.34
N GLN A 27 16.75 -7.73 12.31
CA GLN A 27 16.23 -9.09 12.51
C GLN A 27 15.46 -9.62 11.29
N VAL A 28 14.61 -8.80 10.67
CA VAL A 28 13.85 -9.18 9.46
C VAL A 28 14.78 -9.44 8.28
N ARG A 29 15.83 -8.63 8.14
CA ARG A 29 16.84 -8.82 7.09
C ARG A 29 17.67 -10.09 7.31
N ASP A 30 18.11 -10.35 8.54
CA ASP A 30 18.93 -11.53 8.89
C ASP A 30 18.16 -12.84 8.70
N GLN A 31 16.82 -12.80 8.83
CA GLN A 31 15.95 -13.94 8.55
C GLN A 31 15.65 -14.15 7.06
N GLY A 32 16.20 -13.33 6.16
CA GLY A 32 15.95 -13.43 4.72
C GLY A 32 14.51 -13.04 4.32
N LEU A 33 13.72 -12.46 5.22
CA LEU A 33 12.30 -12.16 4.97
C LEU A 33 12.10 -11.01 3.95
N LEU A 34 13.17 -10.30 3.59
CA LEU A 34 13.17 -9.26 2.55
C LEU A 34 13.58 -9.78 1.18
N GLU A 35 13.88 -11.07 1.04
CA GLU A 35 14.19 -11.67 -0.25
C GLU A 35 12.97 -11.68 -1.16
N ARG A 36 13.17 -11.27 -2.42
CA ARG A 36 12.09 -11.20 -3.41
C ARG A 36 11.71 -12.61 -3.84
N ARG A 37 10.40 -12.88 -3.88
CA ARG A 37 9.83 -14.15 -4.37
C ARG A 37 9.26 -13.98 -5.78
N THR A 38 10.14 -13.70 -6.73
CA THR A 38 9.78 -13.41 -8.13
C THR A 38 9.03 -14.57 -8.77
N ASP A 39 9.42 -15.81 -8.46
CA ASP A 39 8.76 -17.06 -8.84
C ASP A 39 7.26 -17.07 -8.49
N ARG A 40 6.93 -16.70 -7.25
CA ARG A 40 5.54 -16.64 -6.78
C ARG A 40 4.76 -15.53 -7.45
N TYR A 41 5.40 -14.40 -7.77
CA TYR A 41 4.76 -13.35 -8.55
C TYR A 41 4.49 -13.80 -9.98
N VAL A 42 5.43 -14.48 -10.64
CA VAL A 42 5.21 -15.03 -11.99
C VAL A 42 4.01 -15.96 -12.00
N LEU A 43 3.94 -16.92 -11.05
CA LEU A 43 2.81 -17.83 -10.93
C LEU A 43 1.49 -17.09 -10.65
N GLY A 44 1.52 -16.13 -9.70
CA GLY A 44 0.34 -15.34 -9.34
C GLY A 44 -0.18 -14.45 -10.47
N ILE A 45 0.72 -13.85 -11.24
CA ILE A 45 0.38 -13.04 -12.42
C ILE A 45 -0.17 -13.93 -13.52
N ALA A 46 0.48 -15.06 -13.83
CA ALA A 46 0.00 -16.00 -14.83
C ALA A 46 -1.41 -16.54 -14.49
N ALA A 47 -1.64 -16.93 -13.23
CA ALA A 47 -2.96 -17.37 -12.77
C ALA A 47 -4.01 -16.26 -12.89
N ASN A 48 -3.67 -15.02 -12.52
CA ASN A 48 -4.58 -13.88 -12.63
C ASN A 48 -4.92 -13.55 -14.09
N LEU A 49 -3.94 -13.58 -14.99
CA LEU A 49 -4.14 -13.35 -16.43
C LEU A 49 -4.97 -14.48 -17.07
N ALA A 50 -4.71 -15.73 -16.69
CA ALA A 50 -5.52 -16.86 -17.15
C ALA A 50 -6.98 -16.74 -16.68
N ALA A 51 -7.20 -16.37 -15.41
CA ALA A 51 -8.53 -16.14 -14.88
C ALA A 51 -9.24 -14.95 -15.57
N LEU A 52 -8.53 -13.86 -15.85
CA LEU A 52 -9.07 -12.73 -16.64
C LEU A 52 -9.47 -13.20 -18.04
N GLY A 53 -8.63 -13.98 -18.71
CA GLY A 53 -8.91 -14.57 -20.01
C GLY A 53 -10.15 -15.48 -19.98
N ALA A 54 -10.28 -16.33 -18.95
CA ALA A 54 -11.43 -17.20 -18.77
C ALA A 54 -12.74 -16.41 -18.54
N VAL A 55 -12.70 -15.34 -17.75
CA VAL A 55 -13.87 -14.47 -17.53
C VAL A 55 -14.25 -13.72 -18.80
N VAL A 56 -13.29 -13.21 -19.57
CA VAL A 56 -13.55 -12.56 -20.86
C VAL A 56 -14.09 -13.56 -21.89
N ALA A 57 -13.54 -14.78 -21.96
CA ALA A 57 -14.05 -15.83 -22.82
C ALA A 57 -15.50 -16.20 -22.44
N GLY A 58 -15.78 -16.39 -21.15
CA GLY A 58 -17.13 -16.63 -20.65
C GLY A 58 -18.09 -15.47 -20.98
N PHE A 59 -17.62 -14.23 -20.90
CA PHE A 59 -18.40 -13.05 -21.28
C PHE A 59 -18.79 -13.05 -22.75
N VAL A 60 -17.84 -13.35 -23.64
CA VAL A 60 -18.10 -13.47 -25.08
C VAL A 60 -19.04 -14.63 -25.39
N LEU A 61 -18.84 -15.79 -24.75
CA LEU A 61 -19.68 -16.98 -24.94
C LEU A 61 -21.11 -16.78 -24.44
N LEU A 62 -21.31 -16.01 -23.36
CA LEU A 62 -22.66 -15.65 -22.87
C LEU A 62 -23.37 -14.63 -23.78
N GLY A 63 -22.62 -13.83 -24.54
CA GLY A 63 -23.17 -12.88 -25.51
C GLY A 63 -24.10 -11.82 -24.88
N ASP A 64 -25.07 -11.35 -25.67
CA ASP A 64 -26.01 -10.27 -25.31
C ASP A 64 -27.10 -10.69 -24.31
N THR A 65 -26.70 -11.21 -23.16
CA THR A 65 -27.59 -11.64 -22.08
C THR A 65 -27.35 -10.82 -20.81
N TRP A 66 -28.38 -10.73 -19.95
CA TRP A 66 -28.23 -10.12 -18.62
C TRP A 66 -27.38 -10.97 -17.68
N TRP A 67 -27.25 -12.28 -17.95
CA TRP A 67 -26.38 -13.19 -17.21
C TRP A 67 -24.90 -12.77 -17.30
N SER A 68 -24.51 -12.13 -18.40
CA SER A 68 -23.17 -11.55 -18.56
C SER A 68 -22.83 -10.57 -17.43
N LEU A 69 -23.80 -9.86 -16.83
CA LEU A 69 -23.54 -8.97 -15.69
C LEU A 69 -22.97 -9.70 -14.45
N LEU A 70 -23.29 -10.98 -14.25
CA LEU A 70 -22.76 -11.74 -13.10
C LEU A 70 -21.23 -11.86 -13.16
N LEU A 71 -20.64 -11.80 -14.36
CA LEU A 71 -19.19 -11.84 -14.55
C LEU A 71 -18.48 -10.56 -14.09
N THR A 72 -19.19 -9.46 -13.84
CA THR A 72 -18.60 -8.25 -13.25
C THR A 72 -18.03 -8.49 -11.85
N LEU A 73 -18.59 -9.43 -11.08
CA LEU A 73 -18.12 -9.78 -9.74
C LEU A 73 -16.71 -10.42 -9.74
N PRO A 74 -16.48 -11.56 -10.41
CA PRO A 74 -15.13 -12.14 -10.47
C PRO A 74 -14.16 -11.20 -11.21
N LEU A 75 -14.64 -10.48 -12.24
CA LEU A 75 -13.81 -9.52 -12.95
C LEU A 75 -13.33 -8.37 -12.06
N ALA A 76 -14.20 -7.82 -11.19
CA ALA A 76 -13.82 -6.78 -10.24
C ALA A 76 -12.75 -7.27 -9.25
N VAL A 77 -12.87 -8.50 -8.74
CA VAL A 77 -11.86 -9.12 -7.88
C VAL A 77 -10.51 -9.26 -8.59
N LEU A 78 -10.52 -9.77 -9.83
CA LEU A 78 -9.31 -9.92 -10.63
C LEU A 78 -8.70 -8.57 -11.02
N TRP A 79 -9.51 -7.55 -11.30
CA TRP A 79 -9.04 -6.18 -11.52
C TRP A 79 -8.37 -5.60 -10.27
N THR A 80 -8.95 -5.78 -9.09
CA THR A 80 -8.32 -5.37 -7.82
C THR A 80 -6.97 -6.07 -7.63
N ARG A 81 -6.88 -7.37 -7.95
CA ARG A 81 -5.62 -8.11 -7.89
C ARG A 81 -4.59 -7.60 -8.91
N THR A 82 -5.01 -7.29 -10.13
CA THR A 82 -4.17 -6.61 -11.14
C THR A 82 -3.63 -5.28 -10.61
N ALA A 83 -4.43 -4.52 -9.87
CA ALA A 83 -4.00 -3.25 -9.27
C ALA A 83 -2.92 -3.46 -8.20
N PHE A 84 -3.05 -4.51 -7.37
CA PHE A 84 -2.02 -4.87 -6.40
C PHE A 84 -0.71 -5.34 -7.03
N VAL A 85 -0.75 -6.01 -8.19
CA VAL A 85 0.47 -6.33 -8.94
C VAL A 85 1.17 -5.05 -9.41
N ALA A 86 0.43 -4.07 -9.92
CA ALA A 86 1.00 -2.77 -10.30
C ALA A 86 1.58 -2.03 -9.07
N HIS A 87 0.89 -2.08 -7.93
CA HIS A 87 1.35 -1.52 -6.65
C HIS A 87 2.70 -2.11 -6.24
N ASP A 88 2.81 -3.44 -6.22
CA ASP A 88 4.03 -4.14 -5.81
C ASP A 88 5.19 -3.91 -6.78
N ALA A 89 4.89 -3.73 -8.07
CA ALA A 89 5.87 -3.31 -9.07
C ALA A 89 6.39 -1.88 -8.79
N GLY A 90 5.50 -0.94 -8.44
CA GLY A 90 5.87 0.43 -8.06
C GLY A 90 6.81 0.50 -6.86
N HIS A 91 6.70 -0.47 -5.94
CA HIS A 91 7.59 -0.62 -4.78
C HIS A 91 8.85 -1.45 -5.05
N THR A 92 9.08 -1.91 -6.28
CA THR A 92 10.21 -2.81 -6.64
C THR A 92 10.22 -4.12 -5.85
N GLN A 93 9.05 -4.56 -5.37
CA GLN A 93 8.89 -5.79 -4.59
C GLN A 93 8.96 -7.04 -5.48
N ILE A 94 8.55 -6.91 -6.74
CA ILE A 94 8.53 -8.02 -7.71
C ILE A 94 9.92 -8.28 -8.30
N SER A 95 10.64 -7.23 -8.69
CA SER A 95 11.94 -7.34 -9.36
C SER A 95 12.89 -6.23 -8.89
N ALA A 96 14.19 -6.57 -8.84
CA ALA A 96 15.24 -5.58 -8.63
C ALA A 96 15.52 -4.75 -9.90
N ASP A 97 15.13 -5.23 -11.09
CA ASP A 97 15.22 -4.47 -12.32
C ASP A 97 14.10 -3.44 -12.40
N ARG A 98 14.51 -2.17 -12.47
CA ARG A 98 13.60 -1.03 -12.60
C ARG A 98 12.86 -1.03 -13.93
N ARG A 99 13.47 -1.52 -15.01
CA ARG A 99 12.81 -1.59 -16.32
C ARG A 99 11.71 -2.64 -16.31
N ALA A 100 11.99 -3.83 -15.78
CA ALA A 100 10.98 -4.85 -15.57
C ALA A 100 9.82 -4.36 -14.69
N SER A 101 10.13 -3.72 -13.55
CA SER A 101 9.10 -3.17 -12.65
C SER A 101 8.24 -2.10 -13.33
N ARG A 102 8.87 -1.19 -14.09
CA ARG A 102 8.18 -0.18 -14.90
C ARG A 102 7.27 -0.81 -15.94
N LEU A 103 7.73 -1.83 -16.65
CA LEU A 103 6.92 -2.53 -17.65
C LEU A 103 5.71 -3.22 -17.02
N ILE A 104 5.91 -3.93 -15.90
CA ILE A 104 4.82 -4.57 -15.16
C ILE A 104 3.79 -3.53 -14.73
N GLY A 105 4.23 -2.40 -14.17
CA GLY A 105 3.37 -1.29 -13.77
C GLY A 105 2.57 -0.69 -14.94
N LEU A 106 3.21 -0.43 -16.08
CA LEU A 106 2.55 0.08 -17.28
C LEU A 106 1.51 -0.90 -17.84
N VAL A 107 1.82 -2.20 -17.90
CA VAL A 107 0.87 -3.20 -18.38
C VAL A 107 -0.31 -3.31 -17.43
N HIS A 108 -0.06 -3.45 -16.12
CA HIS A 108 -1.13 -3.73 -15.16
C HIS A 108 -1.98 -2.50 -14.85
N ALA A 109 -1.38 -1.31 -14.65
CA ALA A 109 -2.14 -0.11 -14.36
C ALA A 109 -2.71 0.52 -15.64
N ASN A 110 -1.88 0.82 -16.65
CA ASN A 110 -2.35 1.57 -17.82
C ASN A 110 -3.17 0.71 -18.77
N LEU A 111 -2.62 -0.41 -19.25
CA LEU A 111 -3.27 -1.21 -20.28
C LEU A 111 -4.42 -2.05 -19.73
N LEU A 112 -4.23 -2.76 -18.61
CA LEU A 112 -5.25 -3.67 -18.09
C LEU A 112 -6.35 -2.95 -17.31
N LEU A 113 -6.05 -1.84 -16.62
CA LEU A 113 -7.01 -1.15 -15.73
C LEU A 113 -7.42 0.26 -16.19
N GLY A 114 -6.74 0.83 -17.19
CA GLY A 114 -7.03 2.20 -17.63
C GLY A 114 -6.61 3.27 -16.61
N MET A 115 -5.66 2.95 -15.74
CA MET A 115 -5.15 3.82 -14.68
C MET A 115 -3.74 4.30 -15.03
N ASN A 116 -3.46 5.59 -14.90
CA ASN A 116 -2.11 6.09 -15.18
C ASN A 116 -1.16 5.69 -14.05
N GLU A 117 -0.23 4.76 -14.33
CA GLU A 117 0.76 4.30 -13.34
C GLU A 117 1.51 5.47 -12.72
N ALA A 118 1.92 6.47 -13.51
CA ALA A 118 2.79 7.53 -13.04
C ALA A 118 2.05 8.47 -12.08
N TRP A 119 0.77 8.73 -12.35
CA TRP A 119 -0.09 9.47 -11.45
C TRP A 119 -0.26 8.74 -10.12
N TRP A 120 -0.62 7.45 -10.20
CA TRP A 120 -0.89 6.66 -9.02
C TRP A 120 0.38 6.51 -8.19
N ASN A 121 1.53 6.19 -8.80
CA ASN A 121 2.79 6.00 -8.11
C ASN A 121 3.31 7.30 -7.45
N ASP A 122 3.20 8.45 -8.12
CA ASP A 122 3.55 9.75 -7.53
C ASP A 122 2.72 10.05 -6.26
N LYS A 123 1.40 9.83 -6.34
CA LYS A 123 0.46 9.97 -5.22
C LYS A 123 0.78 8.99 -4.10
N HIS A 124 0.97 7.72 -4.46
CA HIS A 124 1.18 6.62 -3.53
C HIS A 124 2.51 6.72 -2.77
N MET A 125 3.60 7.10 -3.43
CA MET A 125 4.89 7.30 -2.76
C MET A 125 4.84 8.42 -1.72
N ARG A 126 4.10 9.51 -1.99
CA ARG A 126 3.92 10.61 -1.04
C ARG A 126 3.08 10.19 0.17
N HIS A 127 2.02 9.40 -0.07
CA HIS A 127 1.24 8.76 0.98
C HIS A 127 2.12 7.89 1.88
N HIS A 128 2.89 6.95 1.33
CA HIS A 128 3.77 6.08 2.12
C HIS A 128 4.89 6.82 2.86
N ALA A 129 5.37 7.95 2.34
CA ALA A 129 6.38 8.76 3.01
C ALA A 129 5.81 9.54 4.21
N ASN A 130 4.52 9.87 4.21
CA ASN A 130 3.89 10.69 5.25
C ASN A 130 2.44 10.24 5.54
N PRO A 131 2.18 8.96 5.86
CA PRO A 131 0.81 8.47 5.97
C PRO A 131 0.06 9.20 7.09
N ASN A 132 -1.22 9.51 6.86
CA ASN A 132 -2.13 10.21 7.78
C ASN A 132 -1.71 11.64 8.14
N HIS A 133 -0.65 12.18 7.53
CA HIS A 133 -0.23 13.55 7.76
C HIS A 133 -1.10 14.51 6.96
N ILE A 134 -1.89 15.34 7.65
CA ILE A 134 -2.96 16.17 7.07
C ILE A 134 -2.49 17.00 5.85
N ASP A 135 -1.30 17.58 5.92
CA ASP A 135 -0.78 18.44 4.83
C ASP A 135 0.04 17.72 3.75
N LYS A 136 0.52 16.50 4.01
CA LYS A 136 1.53 15.83 3.17
C LYS A 136 1.02 14.58 2.49
N ASP A 137 0.07 13.90 3.13
CA ASP A 137 -0.58 12.73 2.58
C ASP A 137 -1.68 13.16 1.59
N PRO A 138 -1.55 12.86 0.29
CA PRO A 138 -2.60 13.17 -0.67
C PRO A 138 -3.91 12.43 -0.42
N ASP A 139 -3.91 11.38 0.40
CA ASP A 139 -5.08 10.52 0.63
C ASP A 139 -6.00 11.11 1.70
N VAL A 140 -5.44 11.93 2.59
CA VAL A 140 -6.17 12.61 3.67
C VAL A 140 -6.33 14.12 3.49
N GLY A 141 -5.98 14.61 2.30
CA GLY A 141 -6.24 15.98 1.88
C GLY A 141 -7.73 16.28 1.76
N VAL A 142 -8.09 17.57 1.72
CA VAL A 142 -9.49 18.00 1.52
C VAL A 142 -9.97 17.57 0.13
N GLY A 143 -10.84 16.56 0.09
CA GLY A 143 -11.41 16.01 -1.15
C GLY A 143 -12.93 15.84 -1.04
N ALA A 144 -13.47 14.71 -1.51
CA ALA A 144 -14.89 14.37 -1.25
C ALA A 144 -15.13 14.14 0.26
N LEU A 145 -14.15 13.55 0.95
CA LEU A 145 -14.18 13.28 2.39
C LEU A 145 -13.41 14.35 3.18
N VAL A 146 -13.79 14.50 4.45
CA VAL A 146 -12.99 15.18 5.48
C VAL A 146 -12.43 14.15 6.46
N TRP A 147 -11.26 14.47 6.99
CA TRP A 147 -10.50 13.66 7.92
C TRP A 147 -10.29 14.36 9.26
N THR A 148 -10.47 15.68 9.32
CA THR A 148 -10.36 16.47 10.55
C THR A 148 -11.50 17.48 10.70
N GLN A 149 -11.71 17.93 11.94
CA GLN A 149 -12.71 18.95 12.24
C GLN A 149 -12.42 20.27 11.51
N LYS A 150 -11.15 20.68 11.46
CA LYS A 150 -10.68 21.89 10.73
C LYS A 150 -11.03 21.85 9.24
N GLN A 151 -11.01 20.66 8.62
CA GLN A 151 -11.43 20.49 7.23
C GLN A 151 -12.96 20.59 7.07
N ALA A 152 -13.72 20.10 8.06
CA ALA A 152 -15.19 20.15 8.05
C ALA A 152 -15.74 21.57 8.22
N GLU A 153 -15.13 22.38 9.09
CA GLU A 153 -15.55 23.76 9.37
C GLU A 153 -15.46 24.68 8.15
N ARG A 154 -14.52 24.39 7.23
CA ARG A 154 -14.33 25.15 5.99
C ARG A 154 -15.34 24.82 4.89
N ARG A 155 -16.22 23.84 5.08
CA ARG A 155 -17.17 23.42 4.05
C ARG A 155 -18.51 24.15 4.15
N GLU A 156 -19.04 24.49 2.98
CA GLU A 156 -20.31 25.19 2.82
C GLU A 156 -21.22 24.48 1.81
N GLY A 157 -22.50 24.87 1.77
CA GLY A 157 -23.49 24.37 0.81
C GLY A 157 -23.54 22.84 0.73
N PHE A 158 -23.48 22.32 -0.50
CA PHE A 158 -23.52 20.88 -0.78
C PHE A 158 -22.34 20.12 -0.15
N ALA A 159 -21.14 20.70 -0.11
CA ALA A 159 -19.98 20.06 0.51
C ALA A 159 -20.17 19.85 2.02
N ARG A 160 -20.86 20.79 2.70
CA ARG A 160 -21.25 20.65 4.11
C ARG A 160 -22.27 19.52 4.30
N TRP A 161 -23.27 19.42 3.41
CA TRP A 161 -24.23 18.32 3.43
C TRP A 161 -23.55 16.95 3.23
N LEU A 162 -22.60 16.87 2.29
CA LEU A 162 -21.81 15.66 2.03
C LEU A 162 -21.03 15.23 3.28
N THR A 163 -20.37 16.18 3.95
CA THR A 163 -19.64 15.92 5.19
C THR A 163 -20.55 15.47 6.33
N ARG A 164 -21.71 16.10 6.51
CA ARG A 164 -22.70 15.68 7.53
C ARG A 164 -23.21 14.26 7.30
N ASN A 165 -23.27 13.81 6.05
CA ASN A 165 -23.73 12.48 5.67
C ASN A 165 -22.59 11.51 5.30
N GLN A 166 -21.32 11.91 5.53
CA GLN A 166 -20.14 11.21 5.05
C GLN A 166 -20.13 9.73 5.45
N ALA A 167 -20.48 9.41 6.70
CA ALA A 167 -20.49 8.03 7.18
C ALA A 167 -21.44 7.12 6.39
N ARG A 168 -22.62 7.64 6.01
CA ARG A 168 -23.62 6.91 5.21
C ARG A 168 -23.23 6.86 3.74
N LEU A 169 -22.65 7.95 3.23
CA LEU A 169 -22.26 8.09 1.83
C LEU A 169 -20.89 7.47 1.51
N PHE A 170 -20.14 7.01 2.52
CA PHE A 170 -18.82 6.41 2.34
C PHE A 170 -18.83 5.27 1.31
N PHE A 171 -19.65 4.23 1.55
CA PHE A 171 -19.73 3.09 0.62
C PHE A 171 -20.31 3.47 -0.76
N PRO A 172 -21.40 4.27 -0.86
CA PRO A 172 -21.85 4.80 -2.15
C PRO A 172 -20.77 5.57 -2.91
N MET A 173 -19.96 6.37 -2.24
CA MET A 173 -18.86 7.10 -2.88
C MET A 173 -17.74 6.18 -3.38
N LEU A 174 -17.47 5.06 -2.70
CA LEU A 174 -16.49 4.08 -3.17
C LEU A 174 -16.89 3.45 -4.52
N LEU A 175 -18.19 3.38 -4.84
CA LEU A 175 -18.66 2.94 -6.17
C LEU A 175 -18.17 3.86 -7.30
N LEU A 176 -17.76 5.10 -6.99
CA LEU A 176 -17.26 6.04 -7.99
C LEU A 176 -15.73 5.98 -8.14
N GLU A 177 -15.02 5.33 -7.22
CA GLU A 177 -13.56 5.34 -7.18
C GLU A 177 -12.96 4.71 -8.46
N GLY A 178 -13.55 3.63 -8.96
CA GLY A 178 -13.08 2.96 -10.18
C GLY A 178 -13.08 3.89 -11.42
N ILE A 179 -14.01 4.86 -11.46
CA ILE A 179 -14.09 5.89 -12.51
C ILE A 179 -13.15 7.06 -12.17
N ALA A 180 -13.10 7.48 -10.90
CA ALA A 180 -12.25 8.57 -10.45
C ALA A 180 -10.77 8.34 -10.78
N LEU A 181 -10.27 7.11 -10.56
CA LEU A 181 -8.89 6.71 -10.89
C LEU A 181 -8.55 6.93 -12.37
N LYS A 182 -9.50 6.68 -13.26
CA LYS A 182 -9.35 6.87 -14.72
C LYS A 182 -9.31 8.35 -15.06
N ILE A 183 -10.23 9.12 -14.51
CA ILE A 183 -10.30 10.58 -14.70
C ILE A 183 -8.99 11.24 -14.24
N TYR A 184 -8.51 10.91 -13.04
CA TYR A 184 -7.25 11.45 -12.54
C TYR A 184 -6.06 11.02 -13.40
N GLY A 185 -6.06 9.78 -13.86
CA GLY A 185 -5.02 9.26 -14.76
C GLY A 185 -4.89 10.04 -16.07
N PHE A 186 -6.00 10.36 -16.74
CA PHE A 186 -5.98 11.19 -17.94
C PHE A 186 -5.60 12.64 -17.65
N ARG A 187 -6.13 13.23 -16.57
CA ARG A 187 -5.78 14.60 -16.18
C ARG A 187 -4.27 14.75 -15.96
N PHE A 188 -3.62 13.71 -15.44
CA PHE A 188 -2.19 13.71 -15.18
C PHE A 188 -1.32 13.68 -16.44
N LEU A 189 -1.83 13.24 -17.60
CA LEU A 189 -1.09 13.25 -18.87
C LEU A 189 -0.49 14.63 -19.17
N ARG A 190 -1.21 15.72 -18.85
CA ARG A 190 -0.76 17.10 -19.08
C ARG A 190 0.49 17.48 -18.28
N ARG A 191 0.78 16.76 -17.19
CA ARG A 191 1.95 16.98 -16.31
C ARG A 191 3.14 16.10 -16.65
N GLN A 192 2.98 15.12 -17.54
CA GLN A 192 4.06 14.20 -17.92
C GLN A 192 4.97 14.77 -19.02
N PRO A 193 6.28 14.44 -19.01
CA PRO A 193 7.17 14.68 -20.14
C PRO A 193 6.65 14.04 -21.44
N LEU A 194 6.97 14.62 -22.60
CA LEU A 194 6.41 14.23 -23.90
C LEU A 194 6.45 12.72 -24.18
N ARG A 195 7.60 12.06 -23.96
CA ARG A 195 7.77 10.62 -24.22
C ARG A 195 6.92 9.76 -23.28
N GLU A 196 6.97 10.02 -21.98
CA GLU A 196 6.17 9.31 -20.97
C GLU A 196 4.67 9.53 -21.16
N ARG A 197 4.30 10.75 -21.55
CA ARG A 197 2.93 11.12 -21.89
C ARG A 197 2.42 10.33 -23.09
N ALA A 198 3.23 10.18 -24.14
CA ALA A 198 2.84 9.42 -25.33
C ALA A 198 2.61 7.94 -25.01
N VAL A 199 3.52 7.31 -24.26
CA VAL A 199 3.36 5.90 -23.83
C VAL A 199 2.12 5.75 -22.93
N SER A 200 1.97 6.62 -21.93
CA SER A 200 0.82 6.56 -21.02
C SER A 200 -0.50 6.78 -21.76
N ALA A 201 -0.56 7.77 -22.66
CA ALA A 201 -1.75 8.05 -23.47
C ALA A 201 -2.09 6.90 -24.41
N LEU A 202 -1.09 6.30 -25.07
CA LEU A 202 -1.30 5.15 -25.95
C LEU A 202 -1.93 3.99 -25.18
N LEU A 203 -1.34 3.60 -24.05
CA LEU A 203 -1.82 2.45 -23.26
C LEU A 203 -3.20 2.71 -22.64
N LEU A 204 -3.44 3.94 -22.15
CA LEU A 204 -4.77 4.31 -21.64
C LEU A 204 -5.81 4.29 -22.75
N THR A 205 -5.56 4.94 -23.88
CA THR A 205 -6.50 4.94 -25.01
C THR A 205 -6.72 3.53 -25.54
N ALA A 206 -5.67 2.71 -25.62
CA ALA A 206 -5.79 1.30 -26.00
C ALA A 206 -6.69 0.52 -25.03
N HIS A 207 -6.56 0.73 -23.71
CA HIS A 207 -7.47 0.14 -22.72
C HIS A 207 -8.93 0.46 -23.04
N PHE A 208 -9.29 1.76 -23.18
CA PHE A 208 -10.68 2.16 -23.44
C PHE A 208 -11.17 1.67 -24.79
N ALA A 209 -10.33 1.71 -25.83
CA ALA A 209 -10.69 1.20 -27.15
C ALA A 209 -10.94 -0.31 -27.12
N LEU A 210 -10.06 -1.09 -26.51
CA LEU A 210 -10.21 -2.54 -26.39
C LEU A 210 -11.46 -2.92 -25.58
N TRP A 211 -11.69 -2.25 -24.45
CA TRP A 211 -12.89 -2.49 -23.64
C TRP A 211 -14.18 -2.04 -24.32
N ALA A 212 -14.19 -0.87 -24.97
CA ALA A 212 -15.35 -0.42 -25.72
C ALA A 212 -15.67 -1.40 -26.86
N THR A 213 -14.66 -1.80 -27.64
CA THR A 213 -14.83 -2.79 -28.71
C THR A 213 -15.35 -4.11 -28.16
N LEU A 214 -14.77 -4.66 -27.09
CA LEU A 214 -15.26 -5.89 -26.47
C LEU A 214 -16.73 -5.77 -26.04
N LEU A 215 -17.09 -4.70 -25.34
CA LEU A 215 -18.44 -4.53 -24.81
C LEU A 215 -19.49 -4.31 -25.92
N PHE A 216 -19.21 -3.40 -26.87
CA PHE A 216 -20.18 -3.05 -27.93
C PHE A 216 -20.22 -4.07 -29.07
N SER A 217 -19.23 -4.96 -29.20
CA SER A 217 -19.32 -6.11 -30.12
C SER A 217 -20.06 -7.31 -29.52
N THR A 218 -20.14 -7.40 -28.18
CA THR A 218 -20.74 -8.56 -27.50
C THR A 218 -22.15 -8.27 -26.99
N LEU A 219 -22.40 -7.04 -26.53
CA LEU A 219 -23.65 -6.63 -25.90
C LEU A 219 -24.33 -5.50 -26.67
N SER A 220 -25.65 -5.46 -26.57
CA SER A 220 -26.45 -4.29 -26.93
C SER A 220 -25.99 -3.03 -26.16
N PRO A 221 -26.08 -1.82 -26.74
CA PRO A 221 -25.49 -0.62 -26.15
C PRO A 221 -25.91 -0.33 -24.70
N GLY A 222 -27.18 -0.55 -24.37
CA GLY A 222 -27.68 -0.38 -23.00
C GLY A 222 -27.03 -1.35 -22.01
N LYS A 223 -26.94 -2.65 -22.35
CA LYS A 223 -26.32 -3.66 -21.50
C LYS A 223 -24.80 -3.43 -21.36
N ALA A 224 -24.14 -3.00 -22.44
CA ALA A 224 -22.72 -2.62 -22.44
C ALA A 224 -22.42 -1.51 -21.42
N ILE A 225 -23.24 -0.44 -21.43
CA ILE A 225 -23.11 0.68 -20.48
C ILE A 225 -23.34 0.21 -19.05
N VAL A 226 -24.40 -0.58 -18.81
CA VAL A 226 -24.69 -1.12 -17.47
C VAL A 226 -23.55 -2.00 -16.97
N PHE A 227 -23.05 -2.91 -17.81
CA PHE A 227 -21.90 -3.77 -17.47
C PHE A 227 -20.68 -2.93 -17.07
N ALA A 228 -20.35 -1.91 -17.86
CA ALA A 228 -19.23 -1.02 -17.57
C ALA A 228 -19.42 -0.31 -16.22
N LEU A 229 -20.59 0.28 -15.97
CA LEU A 229 -20.87 0.99 -14.72
C LEU A 229 -20.81 0.05 -13.50
N VAL A 230 -21.42 -1.13 -13.59
CA VAL A 230 -21.42 -2.12 -12.50
C VAL A 230 -20.00 -2.63 -12.22
N LEU A 231 -19.23 -2.97 -13.26
CA LEU A 231 -17.83 -3.38 -13.09
C LEU A 231 -17.00 -2.30 -12.39
N HIS A 232 -17.12 -1.05 -12.82
CA HIS A 232 -16.36 0.05 -12.22
C HIS A 232 -16.78 0.34 -10.78
N ALA A 233 -18.08 0.19 -10.49
CA ALA A 233 -18.63 0.31 -9.14
C ALA A 233 -18.10 -0.77 -8.20
N LEU A 234 -18.14 -2.03 -8.62
CA LEU A 234 -17.64 -3.16 -7.84
C LEU A 234 -16.12 -3.10 -7.65
N PHE A 235 -15.38 -2.74 -8.71
CA PHE A 235 -13.94 -2.52 -8.63
C PHE A 235 -13.59 -1.40 -7.66
N GLY A 236 -14.27 -0.25 -7.75
CA GLY A 236 -14.07 0.89 -6.86
C GLY A 236 -14.39 0.54 -5.40
N LEU A 237 -15.51 -0.17 -5.16
CA LEU A 237 -15.88 -0.65 -3.83
C LEU A 237 -14.81 -1.56 -3.24
N HIS A 238 -14.43 -2.60 -3.96
CA HIS A 238 -13.48 -3.59 -3.47
C HIS A 238 -12.12 -2.97 -3.20
N LEU A 239 -11.64 -2.12 -4.12
CA LEU A 239 -10.38 -1.42 -3.95
C LEU A 239 -10.43 -0.45 -2.75
N GLY A 240 -11.51 0.33 -2.63
CA GLY A 240 -11.71 1.26 -1.52
C GLY A 240 -11.78 0.55 -0.16
N LEU A 241 -12.45 -0.60 -0.08
CA LEU A 241 -12.51 -1.42 1.14
C LEU A 241 -11.16 -1.98 1.56
N ALA A 242 -10.26 -2.26 0.60
CA ALA A 242 -8.91 -2.70 0.91
C ALA A 242 -8.04 -1.57 1.49
N PHE A 243 -8.24 -0.33 1.04
CA PHE A 243 -7.43 0.81 1.49
C PHE A 243 -7.97 1.51 2.73
N ALA A 244 -9.29 1.64 2.87
CA ALA A 244 -9.92 2.41 3.94
C ALA A 244 -9.45 2.05 5.37
N PRO A 245 -9.22 0.77 5.73
CA PRO A 245 -8.73 0.41 7.05
C PRO A 245 -7.35 0.97 7.39
N ASN A 246 -6.51 1.30 6.41
CA ASN A 246 -5.18 1.89 6.65
C ASN A 246 -5.23 3.33 7.16
N HIS A 247 -6.39 3.99 7.03
CA HIS A 247 -6.62 5.34 7.52
C HIS A 247 -7.68 5.41 8.61
N LYS A 248 -8.72 4.59 8.51
CA LYS A 248 -9.86 4.63 9.42
C LYS A 248 -9.43 4.20 10.83
N GLY A 249 -9.58 5.12 11.79
CA GLY A 249 -9.26 4.85 13.20
C GLY A 249 -7.77 4.96 13.52
N MET A 250 -6.95 5.41 12.58
CA MET A 250 -5.53 5.66 12.80
C MET A 250 -5.32 7.09 13.31
N GLU A 251 -4.27 7.29 14.09
CA GLU A 251 -3.88 8.62 14.55
C GLU A 251 -3.45 9.50 13.37
N MET A 252 -3.81 10.79 13.44
CA MET A 252 -3.60 11.79 12.40
C MET A 252 -2.63 12.86 12.94
N PRO A 253 -1.33 12.81 12.61
CA PRO A 253 -0.38 13.81 13.08
C PRO A 253 -0.72 15.20 12.56
N ASP A 254 -1.00 16.11 13.49
CA ASP A 254 -1.20 17.53 13.22
C ASP A 254 0.16 18.25 13.16
N PRO A 255 0.43 19.12 12.17
CA PRO A 255 1.57 20.04 12.17
C PRO A 255 1.77 20.78 13.49
N ASP A 256 0.67 21.11 14.17
CA ASP A 256 0.65 21.88 15.41
C ASP A 256 0.67 20.98 16.67
N GLY A 257 0.71 19.64 16.50
CA GLY A 257 0.65 18.64 17.56
C GLY A 257 2.01 18.04 17.97
N GLU A 258 1.97 17.01 18.82
CA GLU A 258 3.18 16.31 19.28
C GLU A 258 4.00 15.74 18.11
N ARG A 259 5.33 15.86 18.20
CA ARG A 259 6.24 15.53 17.11
C ARG A 259 6.57 14.03 17.10
N TRP A 260 6.11 13.31 16.09
CA TRP A 260 6.34 11.87 15.97
C TRP A 260 7.82 11.53 15.65
N GLY A 261 8.47 10.79 16.56
CA GLY A 261 9.93 10.55 16.61
C GLY A 261 10.54 9.58 15.59
N HIS A 262 9.83 9.21 14.52
CA HIS A 262 10.37 8.40 13.42
C HIS A 262 10.88 9.24 12.24
N ARG A 263 10.71 10.57 12.28
CA ARG A 263 11.25 11.47 11.27
C ARG A 263 12.72 11.80 11.57
N PRO A 264 13.66 11.60 10.62
CA PRO A 264 14.96 12.25 10.71
C PRO A 264 14.73 13.76 10.79
N THR A 265 15.51 14.44 11.62
CA THR A 265 15.63 15.90 11.61
C THR A 265 16.03 16.33 10.21
N ALA A 266 15.10 16.92 9.44
CA ALA A 266 15.52 17.86 8.43
C ALA A 266 16.24 18.98 9.19
N GLY A 267 17.56 19.07 9.01
CA GLY A 267 18.30 20.27 9.37
C GLY A 267 17.73 21.47 8.60
N PRO A 268 18.01 22.71 9.03
CA PRO A 268 17.64 23.87 8.24
C PRO A 268 18.35 23.74 6.87
N ASP A 269 17.59 24.04 5.81
CA ASP A 269 18.02 24.00 4.40
C ASP A 269 18.29 22.63 3.75
N LEU A 270 17.21 21.94 3.40
CA LEU A 270 17.12 21.23 2.12
C LEU A 270 15.96 21.82 1.33
N ALA A 271 16.21 22.98 0.73
CA ALA A 271 15.37 23.50 -0.33
C ALA A 271 15.18 22.38 -1.37
N GLN A 272 13.93 21.97 -1.60
CA GLN A 272 13.58 21.14 -2.74
C GLN A 272 13.91 21.94 -4.01
N ARG A 273 15.14 21.74 -4.51
CA ARG A 273 15.64 22.40 -5.71
C ARG A 273 14.67 22.12 -6.86
N THR A 274 14.04 23.16 -7.37
CA THR A 274 13.29 23.12 -8.63
C THR A 274 14.26 22.67 -9.72
N ARG A 275 13.97 21.51 -10.35
CA ARG A 275 14.78 21.01 -11.47
C ARG A 275 14.72 22.02 -12.62
N ARG A 276 15.85 22.67 -12.95
CA ARG A 276 15.98 23.45 -14.18
C ARG A 276 16.05 22.52 -15.39
N ARG A 277 15.55 23.02 -16.52
CA ARG A 277 15.25 22.29 -17.77
C ARG A 277 16.49 21.75 -18.52
N SER A 278 17.70 21.90 -17.97
CA SER A 278 18.97 21.62 -18.66
C SER A 278 19.80 20.47 -18.09
N ASP A 279 19.32 19.75 -17.06
CA ASP A 279 20.02 18.55 -16.57
C ASP A 279 19.75 17.35 -17.51
N ARG A 280 20.53 17.29 -18.59
CA ARG A 280 20.65 16.11 -19.46
C ARG A 280 21.16 14.92 -18.65
N LEU A 281 20.58 13.76 -18.90
CA LEU A 281 20.95 12.46 -18.34
C LEU A 281 22.42 12.12 -18.65
N VAL A 282 23.30 12.40 -17.70
CA VAL A 282 24.56 11.66 -17.53
C VAL A 282 24.29 10.59 -16.46
N PRO A 283 24.61 9.31 -16.69
CA PRO A 283 24.37 8.27 -15.69
C PRO A 283 25.44 8.41 -14.59
N ARG A 284 25.22 9.31 -13.64
CA ARG A 284 25.96 9.27 -12.38
C ARG A 284 25.33 8.20 -11.48
N ARG A 285 26.15 7.22 -11.12
CA ARG A 285 25.92 6.28 -10.01
C ARG A 285 25.39 7.09 -8.82
N ALA A 286 24.27 6.67 -8.25
CA ALA A 286 23.91 7.15 -6.92
C ALA A 286 24.94 6.55 -5.95
N GLU A 287 25.93 7.35 -5.56
CA GLU A 287 26.73 7.06 -4.37
C GLU A 287 25.76 7.13 -3.19
N LEU A 288 25.31 5.96 -2.72
CA LEU A 288 24.92 5.80 -1.33
C LEU A 288 26.13 6.21 -0.48
N PRO A 289 25.95 6.87 0.67
CA PRO A 289 27.04 7.06 1.61
C PRO A 289 27.52 5.68 2.07
N ASP A 290 28.59 5.22 1.43
CA ASP A 290 29.28 3.99 1.77
C ASP A 290 30.11 4.24 3.03
N ARG A 291 30.04 3.29 3.96
CA ARG A 291 30.75 3.18 5.25
C ARG A 291 30.12 3.93 6.44
N ALA A 292 29.50 3.14 7.30
CA ALA A 292 29.52 3.41 8.72
C ALA A 292 31.00 3.46 9.19
N PRO A 293 31.37 4.33 10.15
CA PRO A 293 32.72 4.35 10.71
C PRO A 293 33.08 2.96 11.27
N PRO A 294 34.35 2.53 11.18
CA PRO A 294 34.77 1.25 11.73
C PRO A 294 34.42 1.19 13.21
N LEU A 295 33.83 0.07 13.64
CA LEU A 295 33.64 -0.23 15.05
C LEU A 295 35.03 -0.32 15.71
N PRO A 296 35.23 0.27 16.91
CA PRO A 296 36.48 0.07 17.65
C PRO A 296 36.72 -1.43 17.88
N GLU A 297 37.98 -1.83 17.74
CA GLU A 297 38.44 -3.21 17.92
C GLU A 297 37.90 -3.81 19.22
N HIS A 298 37.49 -5.07 19.11
CA HIS A 298 36.91 -5.86 20.18
C HIS A 298 37.76 -5.81 21.46
N ALA A 299 37.17 -5.34 22.56
CA ALA A 299 37.60 -5.81 23.87
C ALA A 299 37.51 -7.35 23.89
N PRO A 300 38.50 -8.07 24.45
CA PRO A 300 38.52 -9.53 24.43
C PRO A 300 37.23 -10.08 25.07
N PRO A 301 36.67 -11.18 24.53
CA PRO A 301 35.45 -11.75 25.06
C PRO A 301 35.65 -12.12 26.54
N GLN A 302 34.81 -11.58 27.42
CA GLN A 302 34.68 -12.13 28.77
C GLN A 302 34.25 -13.59 28.65
N PRO A 303 34.84 -14.52 29.42
CA PRO A 303 34.45 -15.92 29.37
C PRO A 303 32.98 -16.06 29.75
N ALA A 304 32.22 -16.75 28.91
CA ALA A 304 30.83 -17.07 29.19
C ALA A 304 30.73 -17.87 30.50
N ALA A 305 29.79 -17.49 31.37
CA ALA A 305 29.45 -18.30 32.53
C ALA A 305 29.05 -19.71 32.09
N ARG A 306 29.71 -20.73 32.64
CA ARG A 306 29.40 -22.14 32.36
C ARG A 306 27.93 -22.41 32.72
N PRO A 307 27.15 -23.07 31.85
CA PRO A 307 25.86 -23.60 32.26
C PRO A 307 26.07 -24.73 33.27
N ALA A 308 25.18 -24.82 34.27
CA ALA A 308 25.13 -25.93 35.20
C ALA A 308 24.98 -27.27 34.44
N PRO A 309 25.59 -28.36 34.91
CA PRO A 309 25.53 -29.66 34.22
C PRO A 309 24.09 -30.16 34.24
N GLY A 310 23.50 -30.42 33.06
CA GLY A 310 22.20 -31.11 32.97
C GLY A 310 21.25 -30.73 31.83
N GLN A 311 21.57 -29.77 30.95
CA GLN A 311 20.67 -29.44 29.82
C GLN A 311 21.28 -29.89 28.50
N GLY A 312 20.81 -31.07 28.05
CA GLY A 312 21.27 -31.78 26.87
C GLY A 312 21.03 -31.04 25.56
N ALA A 313 21.93 -31.27 24.62
CA ALA A 313 21.87 -30.82 23.24
C ALA A 313 20.64 -31.40 22.53
N LEU A 314 19.85 -30.54 21.88
CA LEU A 314 18.83 -30.99 20.92
C LEU A 314 19.34 -30.82 19.49
N ARG A 315 19.69 -31.98 18.92
CA ARG A 315 19.97 -32.24 17.50
C ARG A 315 18.84 -31.72 16.61
N ARG A 316 19.24 -31.19 15.44
CA ARG A 316 18.38 -30.97 14.28
C ARG A 316 17.69 -32.27 13.86
N HIS A 317 16.36 -32.26 13.76
CA HIS A 317 15.63 -33.22 12.94
C HIS A 317 14.64 -32.49 12.04
N ARG A 318 14.84 -32.67 10.72
CA ARG A 318 13.80 -32.52 9.70
C ARG A 318 12.91 -33.75 9.78
N HIS A 319 11.58 -33.59 9.74
CA HIS A 319 10.66 -34.30 8.84
C HIS A 319 9.23 -33.77 9.01
N ALA A 320 8.50 -33.79 7.90
CA ALA A 320 7.09 -33.43 7.76
C ALA A 320 6.17 -34.49 8.39
N VAL A 321 4.90 -34.13 8.67
CA VAL A 321 3.67 -34.89 8.33
C VAL A 321 2.42 -34.09 8.76
N HIS A 322 1.38 -34.25 7.92
CA HIS A 322 -0.04 -33.91 8.01
C HIS A 322 -0.76 -34.25 9.34
N GLY A 323 -1.94 -33.64 9.53
CA GLY A 323 -3.11 -34.35 10.07
C GLY A 323 -3.48 -34.09 11.53
N ASP A 324 -4.44 -33.17 11.69
CA ASP A 324 -5.58 -33.24 12.63
C ASP A 324 -5.35 -33.63 14.11
N ARG A 325 -5.40 -32.63 15.00
CA ARG A 325 -6.27 -32.61 16.18
C ARG A 325 -6.17 -31.29 16.93
N THR A 326 -7.35 -30.75 17.23
CA THR A 326 -7.67 -29.72 18.21
C THR A 326 -6.93 -29.92 19.53
N ASP A 327 -6.26 -28.88 20.04
CA ASP A 327 -6.30 -28.55 21.45
C ASP A 327 -5.99 -27.07 21.73
N ARG A 328 -6.85 -26.50 22.58
CA ARG A 328 -6.84 -25.13 23.09
C ARG A 328 -5.57 -24.86 23.91
N VAL A 329 -4.95 -23.70 23.69
CA VAL A 329 -4.19 -22.99 24.74
C VAL A 329 -4.44 -21.48 24.60
N LEU A 330 -5.41 -20.98 25.36
CA LEU A 330 -5.51 -19.58 25.79
C LEU A 330 -4.64 -19.41 27.05
N PRO A 331 -3.91 -18.30 27.23
CA PRO A 331 -3.46 -17.89 28.55
C PRO A 331 -4.57 -17.08 29.25
N SER A 332 -5.04 -17.62 30.38
CA SER A 332 -5.55 -16.88 31.53
C SER A 332 -4.51 -15.85 32.01
N GLY A 333 -4.84 -14.71 32.63
CA GLY A 333 -6.09 -14.06 32.94
C GLY A 333 -5.77 -12.69 33.58
N ALA A 334 -6.72 -11.77 33.54
CA ALA A 334 -6.86 -10.66 34.48
C ALA A 334 -8.24 -10.02 34.22
N GLY A 335 -9.28 -10.65 34.78
CA GLY A 335 -10.58 -10.02 34.95
C GLY A 335 -10.59 -9.21 36.24
N ALA A 336 -11.07 -7.97 36.16
CA ALA A 336 -11.73 -7.31 37.28
C ALA A 336 -12.87 -6.47 36.71
N HIS A 337 -14.08 -6.84 37.13
CA HIS A 337 -15.36 -6.21 36.85
C HIS A 337 -15.42 -4.75 37.31
N ALA A 338 -16.12 -3.92 36.55
CA ALA A 338 -17.15 -3.01 37.08
C ALA A 338 -18.08 -2.56 35.94
N ARG A 339 -19.33 -3.04 35.97
CA ARG A 339 -20.47 -2.41 35.29
C ARG A 339 -21.09 -1.41 36.26
N CYS A 340 -21.50 -0.23 35.79
CA CYS A 340 -22.76 0.38 36.18
C CYS A 340 -23.18 1.48 35.19
N ARG A 341 -24.35 1.25 34.60
CA ARG A 341 -25.31 2.14 33.90
C ARG A 341 -24.89 2.77 32.57
#